data_AF-A0A9X2D5N9-F1
#
_entry.id   AF-A0A9X2D5N9-F1
#
_cell.length_a   1.000
_cell.length_b   1.000
_cell.length_c   1.000
_cell.angle_alpha   90.00
_cell.angle_beta   90.00
_cell.angle_gamma   90.00
#
_symmetry.space_group_name_H-M   'P 1'
#
loop_
_entity.id
_entity.type
_entity.pdbx_description
1 polymer ?
#
loop_
_entity_poly.entity_id
_entity_poly.type
_entity_poly.pdbx_seq_one_letter_code
_entity_poly.pdbx_strand_id
1 'polypeptide(L)'
;MPGKTSDQAPDRAPDPTLSAFGKIGAHTSWANTTNRTARTAPARAALDQKFLDQADGDPQRAAHLRKAHFQRLAQLSAQARRSRGGTEGGVA
;
A
#
# COMPACT_ATOMS: atom_id res chain seq x y z
N MET A 1 -4.89 -36.46 24.27
CA MET A 1 -4.79 -35.51 23.15
C MET A 1 -4.45 -34.14 23.73
N PRO A 2 -3.20 -33.65 23.66
CA PRO A 2 -2.86 -32.32 24.17
C PRO A 2 -3.45 -31.23 23.27
N GLY A 3 -4.17 -30.29 23.87
CA GLY A 3 -4.82 -29.17 23.22
C GLY A 3 -3.81 -28.18 22.61
N LYS A 4 -4.16 -27.61 21.45
CA LYS A 4 -3.43 -26.51 20.83
C LYS A 4 -3.48 -25.31 21.78
N THR A 5 -2.35 -25.01 22.40
CA THR A 5 -2.04 -23.67 22.91
C THR A 5 -2.07 -22.71 21.72
N SER A 6 -3.22 -22.08 21.50
CA SER A 6 -3.32 -20.88 20.69
C SER A 6 -2.50 -19.80 21.39
N ASP A 7 -1.25 -19.65 20.98
CA ASP A 7 -0.44 -18.47 21.21
C ASP A 7 -1.09 -17.32 20.42
N GLN A 8 -2.17 -16.80 20.97
CA GLN A 8 -2.87 -15.64 20.48
C GLN A 8 -2.05 -14.45 20.97
N ALA A 9 -1.10 -14.01 20.15
CA ALA A 9 -0.37 -12.76 20.37
C ALA A 9 -1.41 -11.69 20.75
N PRO A 10 -1.24 -10.97 21.87
CA PRO A 10 -2.23 -10.01 22.31
C PRO A 10 -2.44 -9.01 21.18
N ASP A 11 -3.71 -8.67 20.94
CA ASP A 11 -4.19 -7.57 20.13
C ASP A 11 -3.55 -6.26 20.63
N ARG A 12 -2.27 -6.08 20.30
CA ARG A 12 -1.46 -4.97 20.80
C ARG A 12 -1.79 -3.81 19.88
N ALA A 13 -2.72 -2.97 20.34
CA ALA A 13 -2.90 -1.64 19.79
C ALA A 13 -1.51 -1.04 19.50
N PRO A 14 -1.27 -0.51 18.29
CA PRO A 14 0.04 0.00 17.92
C PRO A 14 0.49 1.01 18.97
N ASP A 15 1.71 0.86 19.48
CA ASP A 15 2.26 1.79 20.46
C ASP A 15 2.18 3.21 19.87
N PRO A 16 1.40 4.12 20.49
CA PRO A 16 1.15 5.45 19.94
C PRO A 16 2.45 6.23 19.68
N THR A 17 3.53 5.90 20.38
CA THR A 17 4.85 6.53 20.20
C THR A 17 5.51 6.11 18.88
N LEU A 18 5.35 4.87 18.43
CA LEU A 18 5.90 4.39 17.15
C LEU A 18 5.30 5.13 15.95
N SER A 19 3.99 5.41 16.00
CA SER A 19 3.32 6.22 14.98
C SER A 19 3.89 7.64 14.91
N ALA A 20 4.17 8.25 16.07
CA ALA A 20 4.76 9.58 16.14
C ALA A 20 6.19 9.60 15.57
N PHE A 21 7.03 8.62 15.91
CA PHE A 21 8.39 8.52 15.35
C PHE A 21 8.39 8.33 13.84
N GLY A 22 7.49 7.51 13.29
CA GLY A 22 7.34 7.35 11.85
C GLY A 22 7.01 8.66 11.13
N LYS A 23 6.12 9.48 11.72
CA LYS A 23 5.78 10.81 11.20
C LYS A 23 6.97 11.76 11.25
N ILE A 24 7.67 11.84 12.39
CA ILE A 24 8.86 12.70 12.55
C ILE A 24 9.92 12.34 11.50
N GLY A 25 10.24 11.05 11.36
CA GLY A 25 11.22 10.58 10.39
C GLY A 25 10.83 10.92 8.95
N ALA A 26 9.55 10.75 8.59
CA ALA A 26 9.05 11.11 7.27
C ALA A 26 9.18 12.62 6.99
N HIS A 27 8.75 13.48 7.92
CA HIS A 27 8.85 14.93 7.76
C HIS A 27 10.30 15.41 7.67
N THR A 28 11.19 14.92 8.53
CA THR A 28 12.63 15.23 8.47
C THR A 28 13.23 14.79 7.15
N SER A 29 12.89 13.58 6.67
CA SER A 29 13.40 13.06 5.40
C SER A 29 12.95 13.90 4.20
N TRP A 30 11.70 14.39 4.20
CA TRP A 30 11.19 15.27 3.15
C TRP A 30 11.74 16.69 3.23
N ALA A 31 12.02 17.20 4.42
CA ALA A 31 12.68 18.50 4.62
C ALA A 31 14.09 18.50 4.01
N ASN A 32 14.82 17.39 4.16
CA ASN A 32 16.16 17.20 3.59
C ASN A 32 16.15 16.94 2.06
N THR A 33 14.98 16.82 1.44
CA THR A 33 14.88 16.53 0.01
C THR A 33 14.74 17.82 -0.79
N THR A 34 15.84 18.28 -1.39
CA THR A 34 15.84 19.48 -2.25
C THR A 34 15.07 19.27 -3.55
N ASN A 35 15.27 18.14 -4.23
CA ASN A 35 14.55 17.80 -5.46
C ASN A 35 13.59 16.63 -5.23
N ARG A 36 12.31 16.96 -5.02
CA ARG A 36 11.25 15.97 -4.74
C ARG A 36 10.96 15.05 -5.93
N THR A 37 11.06 15.58 -7.15
CA THR A 37 10.83 14.82 -8.37
C THR A 37 11.91 13.75 -8.54
N ALA A 38 13.18 14.13 -8.36
CA ALA A 38 14.32 13.21 -8.46
C ALA A 38 14.25 12.08 -7.43
N ARG A 39 13.83 12.36 -6.19
CA ARG A 39 13.69 11.33 -5.14
C ARG A 39 12.74 10.19 -5.54
N THR A 40 11.71 10.49 -6.32
CA THR A 40 10.67 9.51 -6.70
C THR A 40 10.79 9.00 -8.14
N ALA A 41 11.67 9.59 -8.95
CA ALA A 41 11.87 9.19 -10.34
C ALA A 41 12.34 7.73 -10.52
N PRO A 42 13.31 7.19 -9.75
CA PRO A 42 13.76 5.81 -9.90
C PRO A 42 12.64 4.81 -9.62
N ALA A 43 11.80 5.06 -8.61
CA ALA A 43 10.68 4.20 -8.27
C ALA A 43 9.60 4.19 -9.38
N ARG A 44 9.33 5.34 -10.00
CA ARG A 44 8.41 5.42 -11.15
C ARG A 44 8.97 4.66 -12.35
N ALA A 45 10.24 4.86 -12.68
CA ALA A 45 10.90 4.17 -13.79
C ALA A 45 10.91 2.65 -13.58
N ALA A 46 11.21 2.16 -12.38
CA ALA A 46 11.16 0.73 -12.06
C ALA A 46 9.75 0.14 -12.21
N LEU A 47 8.72 0.90 -11.82
CA LEU A 47 7.33 0.48 -12.01
C LEU A 47 6.96 0.42 -13.49
N ASP A 48 7.40 1.38 -14.30
CA ASP A 48 7.18 1.37 -15.75
C ASP A 48 7.89 0.20 -16.41
N GLN A 49 9.15 -0.06 -16.03
CA GLN A 49 9.95 -1.17 -16.53
C GLN A 49 9.30 -2.52 -16.27
N LYS A 50 8.76 -2.74 -15.06
CA LYS A 50 8.01 -3.96 -14.73
C LYS A 50 6.91 -4.28 -15.74
N PHE A 51 6.17 -3.26 -16.20
CA PHE A 51 5.08 -3.48 -17.17
C PHE A 51 5.59 -3.68 -18.59
N LEU A 52 6.72 -3.06 -18.94
CA LEU A 52 7.42 -3.31 -20.21
C LEU A 52 7.94 -4.75 -20.27
N ASP A 53 8.58 -5.22 -19.20
CA ASP A 53 9.09 -6.59 -19.10
C ASP A 53 7.94 -7.61 -19.23
N GLN A 54 6.81 -7.36 -18.57
CA GLN A 54 5.60 -8.19 -18.68
C GLN A 54 4.92 -8.14 -20.06
N ALA A 55 5.21 -7.10 -20.84
CA ALA A 55 4.67 -6.92 -22.18
C ALA A 55 5.66 -7.37 -23.27
N ASP A 56 6.75 -8.04 -22.89
CA ASP A 56 7.82 -8.45 -23.82
C ASP A 56 8.42 -7.26 -24.60
N GLY A 57 8.45 -6.08 -23.97
CA GLY A 57 8.95 -4.84 -24.57
C GLY A 57 7.92 -4.04 -25.39
N ASP A 58 6.68 -4.50 -25.54
CA ASP A 58 5.64 -3.75 -26.26
C ASP A 58 5.07 -2.61 -25.40
N PRO A 59 5.25 -1.34 -25.80
CA PRO A 59 4.80 -0.18 -25.02
C PRO A 59 3.27 -0.05 -24.96
N GLN A 60 2.53 -0.47 -26.00
CA GLN A 60 1.07 -0.40 -25.99
C GLN A 60 0.50 -1.46 -25.03
N ARG A 61 0.98 -2.70 -25.13
CA ARG A 61 0.62 -3.77 -24.19
C ARG A 61 0.97 -3.38 -22.75
N ALA A 62 2.15 -2.81 -22.51
CA ALA A 62 2.56 -2.34 -21.19
C ALA A 62 1.60 -1.27 -20.63
N ALA A 63 1.18 -0.30 -21.45
CA ALA A 63 0.21 0.72 -21.05
C ALA A 63 -1.15 0.12 -20.66
N HIS A 64 -1.62 -0.90 -21.40
CA HIS A 64 -2.84 -1.63 -21.05
C HIS A 64 -2.70 -2.42 -19.76
N LEU A 65 -1.58 -3.13 -19.56
CA LEU A 65 -1.29 -3.87 -18.33
C LEU A 65 -1.24 -2.96 -17.10
N ARG A 66 -0.58 -1.79 -17.23
CA ARG A 66 -0.54 -0.77 -16.18
C ARG A 66 -1.94 -0.28 -15.82
N LYS A 67 -2.77 0.06 -16.82
CA LYS A 67 -4.16 0.48 -16.58
C LYS A 67 -4.96 -0.60 -15.85
N ALA A 68 -4.87 -1.85 -16.31
CA ALA A 68 -5.54 -2.97 -15.68
C ALA A 68 -5.10 -3.19 -14.22
N HIS A 69 -3.81 -3.02 -13.92
CA HIS A 69 -3.28 -3.12 -12.56
C HIS A 69 -3.94 -2.11 -11.60
N PHE A 70 -3.99 -0.83 -11.99
CA PHE A 70 -4.60 0.19 -11.14
C PHE A 70 -6.13 0.03 -11.02
N GLN A 71 -6.80 -0.44 -12.07
CA GLN A 71 -8.23 -0.76 -12.00
C GLN A 71 -8.52 -1.87 -10.97
N ARG A 72 -7.70 -2.93 -10.93
CA ARG A 72 -7.81 -3.99 -9.92
C ARG A 72 -7.62 -3.44 -8.50
N LEU A 73 -6.62 -2.59 -8.28
CA LEU A 73 -6.39 -1.94 -6.98
C LEU A 73 -7.58 -1.07 -6.56
N ALA A 74 -8.15 -0.30 -7.50
CA ALA A 74 -9.33 0.53 -7.23
C ALA A 74 -10.55 -0.33 -6.84
N GLN A 75 -10.76 -1.45 -7.53
CA GLN A 75 -11.84 -2.39 -7.20
C GLN A 75 -11.67 -3.00 -5.80
N LEU A 76 -10.46 -3.45 -5.44
CA LEU A 76 -10.16 -3.99 -4.10
C LEU A 76 -10.38 -2.92 -3.02
N SER A 77 -9.94 -1.68 -3.28
CA SER A 77 -10.18 -0.56 -2.37
C SER A 77 -11.66 -0.27 -2.18
N ALA A 78 -12.46 -0.28 -3.25
CA ALA A 78 -13.90 -0.10 -3.17
C ALA A 78 -14.59 -1.22 -2.38
N GLN A 79 -14.16 -2.48 -2.57
CA GLN A 79 -14.65 -3.62 -1.79
C GLN A 79 -14.33 -3.45 -0.29
N ALA A 80 -13.11 -3.08 0.06
CA ALA A 80 -12.70 -2.87 1.45
C ALA A 80 -13.46 -1.73 2.14
N ARG A 81 -13.80 -0.65 1.40
CA ARG A 81 -14.66 0.41 1.95
C ARG A 81 -16.07 -0.09 2.21
N ARG A 82 -16.65 -0.88 1.31
CA ARG A 82 -17.99 -1.46 1.51
C ARG A 82 -18.06 -2.40 2.70
N SER A 83 -17.04 -3.25 2.90
CA SER A 83 -17.02 -4.17 4.04
C SER A 83 -16.88 -3.47 5.39
N ARG A 84 -16.15 -2.35 5.44
CA ARG A 84 -16.01 -1.53 6.66
C ARG A 84 -17.22 -0.66 6.95
N GLY A 85 -17.88 -0.14 5.91
CA GLY A 85 -19.13 0.63 6.07
C GLY A 85 -20.33 -0.20 6.50
N GLY A 86 -20.26 -1.53 6.38
CA GLY A 86 -21.31 -2.45 6.86
C GLY A 86 -21.25 -2.76 8.37
N THR A 87 -20.18 -2.39 9.06
CA THR A 87 -19.94 -2.78 10.47
C THR A 87 -20.23 -1.67 11.48
N GLU A 88 -20.55 -0.44 11.05
CA GLU A 88 -20.79 0.71 11.95
C GLU A 88 -22.26 1.15 12.04
N GLY A 89 -23.21 0.30 11.61
CA GLY A 89 -24.65 0.59 11.61
C GLY A 89 -25.51 -0.29 12.53
N GLY A 90 -24.92 -0.95 13.52
CA GLY A 90 -25.61 -1.90 14.42
C GLY A 90 -25.44 -1.58 15.90
N VAL A 91 -25.95 -0.42 16.32
CA VAL A 91 -26.29 -0.16 17.72
C VAL A 91 -27.68 0.48 17.74
N ALA A 92 -28.69 -0.37 17.89
CA ALA A 92 -30.06 -0.02 18.25
C ALA A 92 -30.48 -0.96 19.38
#